data_AF-A0A8T6C8S0-F1
#
_entry.id   AF-A0A8T6C8S0-F1
#
_cell.length_a   1.000
_cell.length_b   1.000
_cell.length_c   1.000
_cell.angle_alpha   90.00
_cell.angle_beta   90.00
_cell.angle_gamma   90.00
#
_symmetry.space_group_name_H-M   'P 1'
#
loop_
_entity.id
_entity.type
_entity.pdbx_description
1 polymer ?
#
loop_
_entity_poly.entity_id
_entity_poly.type
_entity_poly.pdbx_seq_one_letter_code
_entity_poly.pdbx_strand_id
1 'polypeptide(L)' 'LREPDIGLLYVMGVNGQLLMHYAALRGYEWDEYLQAMRDGIERHGPVRSGLYAMTET' A
#
# COMPACT_ATOMS: atom_id res chain seq x y z
N LEU A 1 -9.20 -4.78 10.98
CA LEU A 1 -8.14 -3.75 11.01
C LEU A 1 -8.77 -2.48 11.57
N ARG A 2 -8.43 -2.08 12.80
CA ARG A 2 -9.07 -0.90 13.43
C ARG A 2 -8.46 0.43 12.95
N GLU A 3 -7.28 0.38 12.32
CA GLU A 3 -6.55 1.53 11.78
C GLU A 3 -6.13 1.26 10.31
N PRO A 4 -6.02 2.31 9.47
CA PRO A 4 -5.57 2.18 8.09
C PRO A 4 -4.06 1.93 8.06
N ASP A 5 -3.64 0.72 7.70
CA ASP A 5 -2.22 0.41 7.48
C ASP A 5 -1.90 0.44 5.99
N ILE A 6 -1.57 1.64 5.49
CA ILE A 6 -1.16 1.86 4.09
C ILE A 6 0.06 1.00 3.74
N GLY A 7 1.02 0.91 4.66
CA GLY A 7 2.26 0.16 4.46
C GLY A 7 2.02 -1.34 4.30
N LEU A 8 1.15 -1.93 5.14
CA LEU A 8 0.77 -3.34 5.03
C LEU A 8 0.05 -3.63 3.71
N LEU A 9 -0.92 -2.79 3.33
CA LEU A 9 -1.65 -2.94 2.07
C LEU A 9 -0.71 -2.82 0.87
N TYR A 10 0.25 -1.90 0.92
CA TYR A 10 1.28 -1.75 -0.09
C TYR A 10 2.20 -2.97 -0.18
N VAL A 11 2.68 -3.49 0.95
CA VAL A 11 3.52 -4.71 0.99
C VAL A 11 2.74 -5.94 0.54
N MET A 12 1.43 -5.98 0.78
CA MET A 12 0.53 -6.99 0.24
C MET A 12 0.29 -6.85 -1.27
N GLY A 13 0.84 -5.84 -1.95
CA GLY A 13 0.72 -5.69 -3.39
C GLY A 13 -0.60 -5.08 -3.87
N VAL A 14 -1.27 -4.26 -3.04
CA VAL A 14 -2.42 -3.47 -3.51
C VAL A 14 -1.95 -2.42 -4.53
N ASN A 15 -2.78 -2.13 -5.53
CA ASN A 15 -2.45 -1.16 -6.58
C ASN A 15 -2.27 0.24 -6.00
N GLY A 16 -1.23 0.95 -6.45
CA GLY A 16 -0.90 2.29 -5.97
C GLY A 16 -1.99 3.35 -6.19
N GLN A 17 -2.79 3.26 -7.25
CA GLN A 17 -3.90 4.19 -7.49
C GLN A 17 -5.06 3.95 -6.52
N LEU A 18 -5.39 2.68 -6.26
CA LEU A 18 -6.40 2.32 -5.25
C LEU A 18 -5.96 2.76 -3.85
N LEU A 19 -4.69 2.52 -3.52
CA LEU A 19 -4.07 2.96 -2.28
C LEU A 19 -4.09 4.48 -2.13
N MET A 20 -3.78 5.23 -3.19
CA MET A 20 -3.83 6.70 -3.18
C MET A 20 -5.25 7.22 -2.87
N HIS A 21 -6.29 6.68 -3.52
CA HIS A 21 -7.67 7.07 -3.23
C HIS A 21 -8.11 6.68 -1.82
N TYR A 22 -7.70 5.50 -1.34
CA TYR A 22 -7.97 5.08 0.02
C TYR A 22 -7.25 5.97 1.04
N ALA A 23 -5.99 6.34 0.81
CA ALA A 23 -5.22 7.24 1.67
C ALA A 23 -5.89 8.62 1.77
N ALA A 24 -6.35 9.18 0.63
CA ALA A 24 -7.10 10.43 0.61
C ALA A 24 -8.42 10.33 1.40
N LEU A 25 -9.18 9.22 1.26
CA LEU A 25 -10.39 8.96 2.05
C LEU A 25 -10.09 8.90 3.57
N ARG A 26 -8.90 8.46 3.94
CA ARG A 26 -8.43 8.37 5.34
C ARG A 26 -7.78 9.66 5.85
N GLY A 27 -7.70 10.71 5.03
CA GLY A 27 -7.18 12.02 5.40
C GLY A 27 -5.65 12.13 5.37
N TYR A 28 -4.96 11.27 4.62
CA TYR A 28 -3.51 11.37 4.42
C TYR A 28 -3.21 12.43 3.36
N GLU A 29 -2.26 13.31 3.67
CA GLU A 29 -1.60 14.13 2.67
C GLU A 29 -0.66 13.28 1.78
N TRP A 30 -0.28 13.83 0.63
CA TRP A 30 0.55 13.11 -0.34
C TRP A 30 1.88 12.61 0.27
N ASP A 31 2.57 13.46 1.02
CA ASP A 31 3.86 13.11 1.62
C ASP A 31 3.70 12.05 2.73
N GLU A 32 2.61 12.10 3.48
CA GLU A 32 2.28 11.11 4.52
C GLU A 32 1.97 9.74 3.88
N TYR A 33 1.25 9.72 2.76
CA TYR A 33 0.99 8.50 1.99
C TYR A 33 2.30 7.87 1.50
N LEU A 34 3.19 8.66 0.89
CA LEU A 34 4.49 8.18 0.42
C LEU A 34 5.35 7.65 1.57
N GLN A 35 5.34 8.34 2.72
CA GLN A 35 6.08 7.90 3.89
C GLN A 35 5.50 6.61 4.46
N ALA A 36 4.18 6.47 4.54
CA ALA A 36 3.54 5.26 5.04
C ALA A 36 3.85 4.01 4.18
N MET A 37 4.05 4.17 2.87
CA MET A 37 4.53 3.08 2.01
C MET A 37 5.98 2.68 2.31
N ARG A 38 6.88 3.66 2.53
CA ARG A 38 8.28 3.41 2.90
C ARG A 38 8.37 2.70 4.25
N ASP A 39 7.67 3.23 5.24
CA ASP A 39 7.53 2.63 6.56
C ASP A 39 6.96 1.20 6.48
N GLY A 40 6.03 0.97 5.55
CA GLY A 40 5.50 -0.37 5.27
C GLY A 40 6.56 -1.37 4.87
N ILE A 41 7.48 -0.98 3.97
CA ILE A 41 8.59 -1.85 3.55
C ILE A 41 9.51 -2.15 4.73
N GLU A 42 9.84 -1.13 5.52
CA GLU A 42 10.73 -1.30 6.68
C GLU A 42 10.13 -2.22 7.75
N ARG A 43 8.83 -2.10 8.02
CA ARG A 43 8.15 -2.86 9.08
C ARG A 43 7.70 -4.25 8.65
N HIS A 44 7.15 -4.39 7.43
CA HIS A 44 6.49 -5.61 6.96
C HIS A 44 7.31 -6.41 5.94
N GLY A 45 8.47 -5.88 5.54
CA GLY A 45 9.37 -6.50 4.57
C GLY A 45 9.11 -6.05 3.12
N PRO A 46 9.84 -6.62 2.14
CA PRO A 46 9.72 -6.21 0.75
C PRO A 46 8.30 -6.44 0.23
N VAL A 47 7.88 -5.60 -0.73
CA VAL A 47 6.60 -5.77 -1.44
C VAL A 47 6.53 -7.19 -1.99
N ARG A 48 5.48 -7.91 -1.62
CA ARG A 48 5.23 -9.27 -2.13
C ARG A 48 4.94 -9.14 -3.61
N SER A 49 5.90 -9.53 -4.44
CA SER A 49 5.70 -9.61 -5.88
C SER A 49 4.53 -10.58 -6.14
N GLY A 50 3.53 -10.13 -6.92
CA GLY A 50 2.67 -11.09 -7.63
C GLY A 50 1.16 -11.11 -7.38
N LEU A 51 0.53 -10.12 -6.74
CA LEU A 51 -0.95 -10.07 -6.77
C LEU A 51 -1.54 -9.44 -8.06
N TYR A 52 -0.68 -8.89 -8.93
CA TYR A 52 -1.00 -8.58 -10.34
C TYR A 52 -0.18 -9.44 -11.32
N ALA A 53 0.25 -10.64 -10.92
CA ALA A 53 0.57 -11.63 -11.94
C ALA A 53 -0.76 -11.97 -12.63
N MET A 54 -1.07 -11.25 -13.70
CA MET A 54 -2.07 -11.67 -14.68
C MET A 54 -1.72 -13.13 -14.99
N THR A 55 -2.59 -14.06 -14.62
CA THR A 55 -2.50 -15.41 -15.15
C THR A 55 -2.90 -15.28 -16.61
N GLU A 56 -1.91 -15.15 -17.48
CA GLU A 56 -2.10 -15.25 -18.92
C GLU A 56 -2.76 -16.61 -19.18
N THR A 57 -3.87 -16.60 -19.93
CA THR A 57 -4.51 -17.82 -20.46
C THR A 57 -3.81 -18.24 -21.74
#